data_AF-G0P653-F1
#
_entry.id   AF-G0P653-F1
#
_cell.length_a   1.000
_cell.length_b   1.000
_cell.length_c   1.000
_cell.angle_alpha   90.00
_cell.angle_beta   90.00
_cell.angle_gamma   90.00
#
_symmetry.space_group_name_H-M   'P 1'
#
loop_
_entity.id
_entity.type
_entity.pdbx_description
1 polymer ?
#
loop_
_entity_poly.entity_id
_entity_poly.type
_entity_poly.pdbx_seq_one_letter_code
_entity_poly.pdbx_strand_id
1 'polypeptide(L)'
;MISYELSNAITHIGFFISFIVNFILIYLTMFHIKKVTGTYKHMVVIFSLSGILFTAMEIVARPFSHNLNSSLLYFSFNNWVQSKEFRTFLIASWAGFYIQIVSFVAVQFVYRYICLFDGKLAKKFAGAKSILLILFPWFPGAFYLVMLHLLCLPDEFSNEFFRSLTTEKYQLEVNELPSLPIIPYTPDGQIRMNSFMILILGGFLTSSPYFVMVYCGFKMHFNMKKELAKFSACHQKLQLQFFKALIAQSIGPTLFLVLPIAPILLTPLIPPQLGIFIDWQTGWLFSMIGAYSPFDSIAFMVIVTEYKNVIKSSFLGEKKIVRWL
;
A
#
# COMPACT_ATOMS: atom_id res chain seq x y z
N MET A 1 -24.29 7.72 -5.01
CA MET A 1 -24.23 6.72 -3.92
C MET A 1 -23.87 5.31 -4.36
N ILE A 2 -24.39 4.78 -5.48
CA ILE A 2 -24.14 3.39 -5.95
C ILE A 2 -22.64 3.02 -5.99
N SER A 3 -21.77 3.90 -6.54
CA SER A 3 -20.32 3.65 -6.60
C SER A 3 -19.70 3.48 -5.20
N TYR A 4 -20.14 4.26 -4.22
CA TYR A 4 -19.70 4.13 -2.84
C TYR A 4 -20.23 2.86 -2.19
N GLU A 5 -21.51 2.52 -2.36
CA GLU A 5 -22.09 1.29 -1.79
C GLU A 5 -21.38 0.03 -2.31
N LEU A 6 -21.13 -0.03 -3.62
CA LEU A 6 -20.38 -1.11 -4.24
C LEU A 6 -18.93 -1.16 -3.73
N SER A 7 -18.24 0.00 -3.72
CA SER A 7 -16.89 0.12 -3.16
C SER A 7 -16.86 -0.37 -1.71
N ASN A 8 -17.81 0.05 -0.88
CA ASN A 8 -17.89 -0.32 0.52
C ASN A 8 -18.10 -1.82 0.70
N ALA A 9 -18.97 -2.44 -0.10
CA ALA A 9 -19.15 -3.90 -0.09
C ALA A 9 -17.86 -4.63 -0.49
N ILE A 10 -17.17 -4.16 -1.54
CA ILE A 10 -15.88 -4.71 -1.97
C ILE A 10 -14.83 -4.56 -0.86
N THR A 11 -14.74 -3.41 -0.20
CA THR A 11 -13.80 -3.18 0.91
C THR A 11 -14.07 -4.13 2.08
N HIS A 12 -15.32 -4.39 2.44
CA HIS A 12 -15.67 -5.35 3.51
C HIS A 12 -15.26 -6.78 3.17
N ILE A 13 -15.57 -7.23 1.94
CA ILE A 13 -15.13 -8.54 1.44
C ILE A 13 -13.61 -8.61 1.39
N GLY A 14 -12.96 -7.56 0.88
CA GLY A 14 -11.52 -7.41 0.78
C GLY A 14 -10.83 -7.49 2.14
N PHE A 15 -11.37 -6.82 3.16
CA PHE A 15 -10.89 -6.91 4.53
C PHE A 15 -11.01 -8.34 5.08
N PHE A 16 -12.16 -8.99 4.90
CA PHE A 16 -12.36 -10.36 5.39
C PHE A 16 -11.36 -11.35 4.76
N ILE A 17 -11.18 -11.27 3.43
CA ILE A 17 -10.18 -12.08 2.71
C ILE A 17 -8.77 -11.74 3.19
N SER A 18 -8.44 -10.44 3.30
CA SER A 18 -7.15 -9.95 3.81
C SER A 18 -6.83 -10.53 5.18
N PHE A 19 -7.78 -10.44 6.11
CA PHE A 19 -7.63 -10.95 7.46
C PHE A 19 -7.33 -12.45 7.46
N ILE A 20 -8.15 -13.26 6.78
CA ILE A 20 -7.98 -14.71 6.74
C ILE A 20 -6.64 -15.10 6.09
N VAL A 21 -6.36 -14.56 4.90
CA VAL A 21 -5.16 -14.92 4.13
C VAL A 21 -3.90 -14.51 4.88
N ASN A 22 -3.83 -13.29 5.41
CA ASN A 22 -2.67 -12.82 6.18
C ASN A 22 -2.51 -13.61 7.48
N PHE A 23 -3.61 -13.94 8.15
CA PHE A 23 -3.57 -14.79 9.34
C PHE A 23 -3.00 -16.19 9.03
N ILE A 24 -3.46 -16.83 7.95
CA ILE A 24 -2.92 -18.11 7.48
C ILE A 24 -1.44 -17.98 7.16
N LEU A 25 -1.05 -16.93 6.42
CA LEU A 25 0.34 -16.68 6.07
C LEU A 25 1.22 -16.55 7.32
N ILE A 26 0.80 -15.76 8.30
CA ILE A 26 1.51 -15.60 9.58
C ILE A 26 1.62 -16.94 10.30
N TYR A 27 0.51 -17.68 10.43
CA TYR A 27 0.48 -18.99 11.08
C TYR A 27 1.44 -19.98 10.42
N LEU A 28 1.40 -20.12 9.10
CA LEU A 28 2.32 -20.98 8.35
C LEU A 28 3.76 -20.55 8.54
N THR A 29 4.04 -19.24 8.38
CA THR A 29 5.37 -18.66 8.53
C THR A 29 5.96 -18.96 9.90
N MET A 30 5.16 -18.82 10.96
CA MET A 30 5.62 -19.00 12.33
C MET A 30 5.85 -20.46 12.68
N PHE A 31 4.91 -21.35 12.36
CA PHE A 31 4.87 -22.71 12.91
C PHE A 31 5.28 -23.82 11.93
N HIS A 32 5.09 -23.64 10.62
CA HIS A 32 5.25 -24.73 9.65
C HIS A 32 6.42 -24.55 8.69
N ILE A 33 6.81 -23.30 8.42
CA ILE A 33 7.86 -22.96 7.47
C ILE A 33 9.22 -22.92 8.18
N LYS A 34 10.17 -23.72 7.68
CA LYS A 34 11.50 -23.90 8.28
C LYS A 34 12.64 -23.28 7.46
N LYS A 35 12.48 -23.10 6.14
CA LYS A 35 13.55 -22.55 5.29
C LYS A 35 13.50 -21.04 5.15
N VAL A 36 12.38 -20.40 5.51
CA VAL A 36 12.32 -18.94 5.71
C VAL A 36 12.73 -18.60 7.14
N THR A 37 13.95 -18.08 7.30
CA THR A 37 14.55 -17.81 8.62
C THR A 37 15.07 -16.38 8.73
N GLY A 38 15.28 -15.93 9.98
CA GLY A 38 15.93 -14.66 10.28
C GLY A 38 15.11 -13.44 9.82
N THR A 39 15.80 -12.40 9.34
CA THR A 39 15.22 -11.11 8.95
C THR A 39 14.05 -11.24 7.97
N TYR A 40 14.15 -12.14 6.99
CA TYR A 40 13.10 -12.34 6.00
C TYR A 40 11.80 -12.88 6.63
N LYS A 41 11.91 -13.78 7.61
CA LYS A 41 10.74 -14.29 8.37
C LYS A 41 10.01 -13.15 9.09
N HIS A 42 10.77 -12.28 9.76
CA HIS A 42 10.20 -11.12 10.45
C HIS A 42 9.54 -10.14 9.48
N MET A 43 10.15 -9.87 8.33
CA MET A 43 9.57 -9.01 7.30
C MET A 43 8.22 -9.53 6.80
N VAL A 44 8.11 -10.83 6.50
CA VAL A 44 6.85 -11.44 6.05
C VAL A 44 5.75 -11.27 7.10
N VAL A 45 6.03 -11.63 8.36
CA VAL A 45 5.04 -11.53 9.44
C VAL A 45 4.57 -10.09 9.66
N ILE A 46 5.51 -9.15 9.75
CA ILE A 46 5.17 -7.76 10.04
C ILE A 46 4.45 -7.12 8.86
N PHE A 47 4.86 -7.41 7.63
CA PHE A 47 4.16 -6.93 6.45
C PHE A 47 2.72 -7.44 6.38
N SER A 48 2.50 -8.73 6.69
CA SER A 48 1.14 -9.29 6.80
C SER A 48 0.31 -8.62 7.90
N LEU A 49 0.91 -8.32 9.05
CA LEU A 49 0.23 -7.56 10.12
C LEU A 49 -0.12 -6.13 9.66
N SER A 50 0.81 -5.43 9.01
CA SER A 50 0.56 -4.11 8.41
C SER A 50 -0.56 -4.16 7.36
N GLY A 51 -0.65 -5.24 6.58
CA GLY A 51 -1.73 -5.46 5.62
C GLY A 51 -3.11 -5.62 6.27
N ILE A 52 -3.19 -6.37 7.38
CA ILE A 52 -4.42 -6.48 8.18
C ILE A 52 -4.79 -5.11 8.74
N LEU A 53 -3.83 -4.39 9.35
CA LEU A 53 -4.07 -3.06 9.92
C LEU A 53 -4.53 -2.06 8.85
N PHE A 54 -3.91 -2.06 7.68
CA PHE A 54 -4.27 -1.18 6.57
C PHE A 54 -5.71 -1.41 6.10
N THR A 55 -6.09 -2.66 5.87
CA THR A 55 -7.47 -3.01 5.45
C THR A 55 -8.49 -2.80 6.57
N ALA A 56 -8.13 -2.99 7.83
CA ALA A 56 -8.98 -2.64 8.97
C ALA A 56 -9.20 -1.12 9.07
N MET A 57 -8.14 -0.33 8.87
CA MET A 57 -8.22 1.13 8.87
C MET A 57 -9.11 1.65 7.75
N GLU A 58 -9.20 0.98 6.61
CA GLU A 58 -10.13 1.34 5.53
C GLU A 58 -11.60 1.19 5.97
N ILE A 59 -11.93 0.09 6.67
CA ILE A 59 -13.26 -0.15 7.24
C ILE A 59 -13.62 0.90 8.29
N VAL A 60 -12.64 1.27 9.13
CA VAL A 60 -12.82 2.26 10.21
C VAL A 60 -12.94 3.67 9.66
N ALA A 61 -12.00 4.09 8.82
CA ALA A 61 -11.95 5.46 8.29
C ALA A 61 -13.01 5.72 7.21
N ARG A 62 -13.48 4.68 6.50
CA ARG A 62 -14.37 4.78 5.33
C ARG A 62 -13.97 5.92 4.37
N PRO A 63 -12.70 5.92 3.91
CA PRO A 63 -12.20 6.99 3.06
C PRO A 63 -12.90 6.96 1.70
N PHE A 64 -13.14 8.13 1.14
CA PHE A 64 -13.62 8.30 -0.23
C PHE A 64 -13.02 9.56 -0.84
N SER A 65 -13.01 9.63 -2.16
CA SER A 65 -12.50 10.78 -2.88
C SER A 65 -13.35 11.18 -4.07
N HIS A 66 -13.24 12.45 -4.41
CA HIS A 66 -13.80 13.03 -5.61
C HIS A 66 -12.80 14.02 -6.21
N ASN A 67 -12.46 13.84 -7.48
CA ASN A 67 -11.67 14.79 -8.24
C ASN A 67 -12.61 15.73 -9.01
N LEU A 68 -12.55 17.02 -8.69
CA LEU A 68 -13.34 18.07 -9.33
C LEU A 68 -12.39 19.11 -9.91
N ASN A 69 -12.38 19.25 -11.23
CA ASN A 69 -11.44 20.06 -12.00
C ASN A 69 -9.99 19.74 -11.57
N SER A 70 -9.23 20.78 -11.20
CA SER A 70 -7.87 20.67 -10.68
C SER A 70 -7.82 20.47 -9.16
N SER A 71 -8.88 19.93 -8.54
CA SER A 71 -8.96 19.75 -7.08
C SER A 71 -9.37 18.34 -6.68
N LEU A 72 -9.05 17.99 -5.44
CA LEU A 72 -9.36 16.69 -4.84
C LEU A 72 -10.06 16.92 -3.50
N LEU A 73 -11.27 16.41 -3.36
CA LEU A 73 -11.93 16.28 -2.07
C LEU A 73 -11.65 14.87 -1.54
N TYR A 74 -10.88 14.77 -0.47
CA TYR A 74 -10.65 13.52 0.26
C TYR A 74 -11.46 13.55 1.56
N PHE A 75 -12.37 12.60 1.78
CA PHE A 75 -13.34 12.70 2.88
C PHE A 75 -13.76 11.33 3.42
N SER A 76 -14.54 11.34 4.49
CA SER A 76 -15.00 10.13 5.17
C SER A 76 -16.53 9.98 5.12
N PHE A 77 -17.00 8.76 4.88
CA PHE A 77 -18.39 8.35 5.12
C PHE A 77 -18.59 7.70 6.51
N ASN A 78 -17.62 7.81 7.40
CA ASN A 78 -17.77 7.35 8.77
C ASN A 78 -18.84 8.18 9.48
N ASN A 79 -19.89 7.50 9.96
CA ASN A 79 -21.00 8.08 10.71
C ASN A 79 -21.18 7.48 12.11
N TRP A 80 -20.24 6.65 12.56
CA TRP A 80 -20.32 5.88 13.80
C TRP A 80 -19.36 6.41 14.87
N VAL A 81 -18.30 7.08 14.45
CA VAL A 81 -17.45 7.90 15.31
C VAL A 81 -18.07 9.29 15.44
N GLN A 82 -18.23 9.82 16.66
CA GLN A 82 -18.89 11.12 16.88
C GLN A 82 -18.01 12.34 16.57
N SER A 83 -16.71 12.32 16.91
CA SER A 83 -15.81 13.47 16.68
C SER A 83 -15.43 13.60 15.20
N LYS A 84 -15.70 14.79 14.61
CA LYS A 84 -15.30 15.14 13.25
C LYS A 84 -13.78 15.15 13.11
N GLU A 85 -13.09 15.71 14.09
CA GLU A 85 -11.63 15.81 14.14
C GLU A 85 -11.00 14.42 14.11
N PHE A 86 -11.54 13.49 14.90
CA PHE A 86 -11.06 12.11 14.90
C PHE A 86 -11.36 11.40 13.58
N ARG A 87 -12.52 11.62 12.95
CA ARG A 87 -12.81 11.11 11.59
C ARG A 87 -11.85 11.66 10.54
N THR A 88 -11.52 12.95 10.60
CA THR A 88 -10.52 13.59 9.73
C THR A 88 -9.12 13.01 9.96
N PHE A 89 -8.75 12.76 11.21
CA PHE A 89 -7.50 12.07 11.55
C PHE A 89 -7.47 10.63 11.02
N LEU A 90 -8.58 9.90 11.05
CA LEU A 90 -8.65 8.52 10.56
C LEU A 90 -8.41 8.42 9.04
N ILE A 91 -8.98 9.34 8.23
CA ILE A 91 -8.69 9.38 6.79
C ILE A 91 -7.25 9.80 6.51
N ALA A 92 -6.69 10.77 7.24
CA ALA A 92 -5.26 11.10 7.13
C ALA A 92 -4.37 9.90 7.49
N SER A 93 -4.77 9.14 8.52
CA SER A 93 -4.06 7.95 8.97
C SER A 93 -4.06 6.87 7.89
N TRP A 94 -5.19 6.62 7.25
CA TRP A 94 -5.28 5.66 6.15
C TRP A 94 -4.33 6.03 5.00
N ALA A 95 -4.24 7.31 4.63
CA ALA A 95 -3.29 7.78 3.62
C ALA A 95 -1.82 7.59 4.05
N GLY A 96 -1.52 7.77 5.34
CA GLY A 96 -0.22 7.43 5.92
C GLY A 96 0.12 5.95 5.84
N PHE A 97 -0.83 5.06 6.16
CA PHE A 97 -0.66 3.61 6.02
C PHE A 97 -0.45 3.21 4.56
N TYR A 98 -1.11 3.86 3.60
CA TYR A 98 -0.85 3.63 2.18
C TYR A 98 0.64 3.88 1.83
N ILE A 99 1.18 5.05 2.21
CA ILE A 99 2.59 5.39 1.97
C ILE A 99 3.53 4.42 2.70
N GLN A 100 3.17 4.01 3.91
CA GLN A 100 3.90 3.00 4.66
C GLN A 100 3.96 1.67 3.89
N ILE A 101 2.82 1.18 3.37
CA ILE A 101 2.76 -0.08 2.60
C ILE A 101 3.67 0.03 1.38
N VAL A 102 3.54 1.09 0.58
CA VAL A 102 4.39 1.33 -0.61
C VAL A 102 5.88 1.33 -0.24
N SER A 103 6.23 2.02 0.85
CA SER A 103 7.61 2.07 1.36
C SER A 103 8.11 0.70 1.83
N PHE A 104 7.25 -0.09 2.47
CA PHE A 104 7.60 -1.41 2.98
C PHE A 104 7.87 -2.38 1.81
N VAL A 105 7.06 -2.33 0.76
CA VAL A 105 7.31 -3.13 -0.46
C VAL A 105 8.67 -2.76 -1.06
N ALA A 106 9.00 -1.47 -1.16
CA ALA A 106 10.31 -1.05 -1.64
C ALA A 106 11.47 -1.59 -0.78
N VAL A 107 11.33 -1.56 0.55
CA VAL A 107 12.32 -2.17 1.46
C VAL A 107 12.47 -3.67 1.23
N GLN A 108 11.38 -4.40 0.97
CA GLN A 108 11.47 -5.83 0.64
C GLN A 108 12.27 -6.06 -0.65
N PHE A 109 12.07 -5.23 -1.69
CA PHE A 109 12.85 -5.30 -2.93
C PHE A 109 14.33 -4.99 -2.68
N VAL A 110 14.64 -3.97 -1.89
CA VAL A 110 16.02 -3.61 -1.52
C VAL A 110 16.68 -4.72 -0.72
N TYR A 111 16.00 -5.28 0.28
CA TYR A 111 16.54 -6.36 1.09
C TYR A 111 16.85 -7.60 0.25
N ARG A 112 15.97 -7.96 -0.69
CA ARG A 112 16.21 -9.07 -1.64
C ARG A 112 17.39 -8.78 -2.56
N TYR A 113 17.49 -7.54 -3.06
CA TYR A 113 18.64 -7.10 -3.84
C TYR A 113 19.94 -7.27 -3.04
N ILE A 114 19.99 -6.80 -1.80
CA ILE A 114 21.18 -6.94 -0.93
C ILE A 114 21.54 -8.42 -0.72
N CYS A 115 20.55 -9.28 -0.43
CA CYS A 115 20.78 -10.71 -0.26
C CYS A 115 21.39 -11.40 -1.50
N LEU A 116 21.08 -10.92 -2.72
CA LEU A 116 21.59 -11.49 -3.96
C LEU A 116 22.99 -10.97 -4.33
N PHE A 117 23.23 -9.66 -4.16
CA PHE A 117 24.44 -8.99 -4.65
C PHE A 117 25.52 -8.77 -3.58
N ASP A 118 25.14 -8.68 -2.30
CA ASP A 118 26.06 -8.40 -1.21
C ASP A 118 25.71 -9.21 0.04
N GLY A 119 26.17 -10.46 0.06
CA GLY A 119 26.01 -11.36 1.20
C GLY A 119 26.67 -10.87 2.50
N LYS A 120 27.68 -9.97 2.43
CA LYS A 120 28.32 -9.41 3.64
C LYS A 120 27.40 -8.35 4.26
N LEU A 121 26.84 -7.46 3.44
CA LEU A 121 25.85 -6.48 3.90
C LEU A 121 24.55 -7.16 4.35
N ALA A 122 24.11 -8.22 3.67
CA ALA A 122 22.96 -9.03 4.11
C ALA A 122 23.17 -9.61 5.52
N LYS A 123 24.37 -10.12 5.82
CA LYS A 123 24.74 -10.57 7.19
C LYS A 123 24.75 -9.43 8.20
N LYS A 124 25.09 -8.20 7.80
CA LYS A 124 25.03 -7.02 8.68
C LYS A 124 23.59 -6.66 9.06
N PHE A 125 22.61 -6.95 8.19
CA PHE A 125 21.18 -6.79 8.46
C PHE A 125 20.52 -8.01 9.13
N ALA A 126 21.31 -8.99 9.58
CA ALA A 126 20.83 -10.06 10.43
C ALA A 126 20.71 -9.61 11.90
N GLY A 127 19.87 -10.30 12.67
CA GLY A 127 19.69 -10.03 14.11
C GLY A 127 19.03 -8.68 14.38
N ALA A 128 19.46 -7.97 15.43
CA ALA A 128 18.83 -6.73 15.89
C ALA A 128 18.77 -5.61 14.83
N LYS A 129 19.70 -5.58 13.87
CA LYS A 129 19.71 -4.56 12.80
C LYS A 129 18.60 -4.75 11.77
N SER A 130 17.95 -5.92 11.74
CA SER A 130 16.73 -6.14 10.94
C SER A 130 15.56 -5.26 11.35
N ILE A 131 15.54 -4.82 12.62
CA ILE A 131 14.51 -3.93 13.16
C ILE A 131 14.53 -2.60 12.41
N LEU A 132 15.69 -2.11 11.97
CA LEU A 132 15.77 -0.87 11.19
C LEU A 132 15.04 -0.98 9.85
N LEU A 133 15.14 -2.12 9.16
CA LEU A 133 14.43 -2.34 7.90
C LEU A 133 12.91 -2.46 8.12
N ILE A 134 12.50 -2.90 9.30
CA ILE A 134 11.10 -3.02 9.69
C ILE A 134 10.50 -1.66 10.09
N LEU A 135 11.27 -0.84 10.80
CA LEU A 135 10.81 0.46 11.31
C LEU A 135 10.87 1.56 10.25
N PHE A 136 11.84 1.50 9.34
CA PHE A 136 12.03 2.55 8.32
C PHE A 136 10.77 2.90 7.52
N PRO A 137 9.94 1.94 7.04
CA PRO A 137 8.71 2.24 6.31
C PRO A 137 7.66 3.04 7.09
N TRP A 138 7.69 3.02 8.43
CA TRP A 138 6.74 3.78 9.24
C TRP A 138 7.01 5.29 9.20
N PHE A 139 8.25 5.70 9.02
CA PHE A 139 8.64 7.10 8.97
C PHE A 139 7.96 7.89 7.83
N PRO A 140 8.05 7.49 6.55
CA PRO A 140 7.39 8.23 5.46
C PRO A 140 5.86 8.21 5.59
N GLY A 141 5.27 7.13 6.12
CA GLY A 141 3.82 7.05 6.37
C GLY A 141 3.36 8.01 7.46
N ALA A 142 4.04 8.04 8.60
CA ALA A 142 3.76 8.97 9.69
C ALA A 142 4.00 10.43 9.26
N PHE A 143 5.08 10.68 8.50
CA PHE A 143 5.37 12.00 7.97
C PHE A 143 4.25 12.50 7.05
N TYR A 144 3.78 11.67 6.12
CA TYR A 144 2.71 12.05 5.21
C TYR A 144 1.39 12.28 5.94
N LEU A 145 1.03 11.43 6.91
CA LEU A 145 -0.14 11.62 7.77
C LEU A 145 -0.12 13.01 8.43
N VAL A 146 0.98 13.34 9.10
CA VAL A 146 1.11 14.62 9.83
C VAL A 146 1.00 15.80 8.88
N MET A 147 1.73 15.76 7.75
CA MET A 147 1.69 16.86 6.78
C MET A 147 0.30 17.03 6.15
N LEU A 148 -0.35 15.92 5.77
CA LEU A 148 -1.69 15.94 5.20
C LEU A 148 -2.70 16.52 6.20
N HIS A 149 -2.64 16.09 7.47
CA HIS A 149 -3.57 16.56 8.50
C HIS A 149 -3.37 18.04 8.86
N LEU A 150 -2.13 18.54 8.87
CA LEU A 150 -1.85 19.93 9.23
C LEU A 150 -2.10 20.91 8.07
N LEU A 151 -1.79 20.51 6.84
CA LEU A 151 -1.78 21.42 5.68
C LEU A 151 -3.12 21.47 4.93
N CYS A 152 -4.00 20.47 5.10
CA CYS A 152 -5.22 20.33 4.32
C CYS A 152 -6.50 20.31 5.15
N LEU A 153 -6.52 20.98 6.31
CA LEU A 153 -7.78 21.20 7.02
C LEU A 153 -8.72 22.10 6.20
N PRO A 154 -10.04 21.88 6.23
CA PRO A 154 -11.00 22.71 5.52
C PRO A 154 -10.99 24.17 6.01
N ASP A 155 -11.00 25.11 5.06
CA ASP A 155 -11.25 26.53 5.28
C ASP A 155 -12.55 26.98 4.59
N GLU A 156 -12.99 28.23 4.82
CA GLU A 156 -14.22 28.78 4.23
C GLU A 156 -14.27 28.62 2.71
N PHE A 157 -13.15 28.94 2.04
CA PHE A 157 -13.04 28.82 0.58
C PHE A 157 -13.27 27.38 0.11
N SER A 158 -12.61 26.40 0.74
CA SER A 158 -12.73 24.99 0.37
C SER A 158 -14.14 24.44 0.62
N ASN A 159 -14.80 24.90 1.70
CA ASN A 159 -16.17 24.52 2.01
C ASN A 159 -17.14 25.11 0.99
N GLU A 160 -16.97 26.36 0.58
CA GLU A 160 -17.77 26.98 -0.48
C GLU A 160 -17.57 26.25 -1.81
N PHE A 161 -16.32 26.00 -2.19
CA PHE A 161 -15.96 25.31 -3.44
C PHE A 161 -16.61 23.92 -3.57
N PHE A 162 -16.64 23.14 -2.49
CA PHE A 162 -17.20 21.78 -2.50
C PHE A 162 -18.66 21.70 -2.02
N ARG A 163 -19.32 22.81 -1.69
CA ARG A 163 -20.69 22.80 -1.12
C ARG A 163 -21.71 22.19 -2.06
N SER A 164 -21.74 22.64 -3.32
CA SER A 164 -22.67 22.11 -4.32
C SER A 164 -22.40 20.64 -4.58
N LEU A 165 -21.13 20.27 -4.77
CA LEU A 165 -20.71 18.87 -4.99
C LEU A 165 -21.19 17.94 -3.87
N THR A 166 -20.91 18.31 -2.62
CA THR A 166 -21.25 17.49 -1.44
C THR A 166 -22.75 17.38 -1.23
N THR A 167 -23.48 18.47 -1.40
CA THR A 167 -24.94 18.50 -1.23
C THR A 167 -25.64 17.72 -2.34
N GLU A 168 -25.32 17.99 -3.60
CA GLU A 168 -26.04 17.44 -4.75
C GLU A 168 -25.70 15.98 -5.03
N LYS A 169 -24.42 15.59 -4.94
CA LYS A 169 -23.98 14.22 -5.30
C LYS A 169 -23.96 13.24 -4.15
N TYR A 170 -23.72 13.75 -2.94
CA TYR A 170 -23.50 12.93 -1.76
C TYR A 170 -24.57 13.12 -0.69
N GLN A 171 -25.42 14.17 -0.80
CA GLN A 171 -26.43 14.51 0.22
C GLN A 171 -25.81 14.72 1.59
N LEU A 172 -24.60 15.31 1.62
CA LEU A 172 -23.83 15.57 2.83
C LEU A 172 -23.68 17.08 3.05
N GLU A 173 -23.74 17.50 4.31
CA GLU A 173 -23.45 18.87 4.69
C GLU A 173 -21.94 19.10 4.79
N VAL A 174 -21.41 20.03 4.00
CA VAL A 174 -19.97 20.29 3.90
C VAL A 174 -19.32 20.68 5.23
N ASN A 175 -20.04 21.42 6.09
CA ASN A 175 -19.53 21.90 7.38
C ASN A 175 -19.35 20.77 8.39
N GLU A 176 -20.14 19.70 8.30
CA GLU A 176 -20.07 18.54 9.20
C GLU A 176 -19.20 17.40 8.62
N LEU A 177 -18.84 17.51 7.33
CA LEU A 177 -18.08 16.52 6.60
C LEU A 177 -16.61 16.46 7.07
N PRO A 178 -16.13 15.31 7.58
CA PRO A 178 -14.71 15.12 7.82
C PRO A 178 -14.01 15.00 6.47
N SER A 179 -13.23 16.03 6.13
CA SER A 179 -12.57 16.13 4.84
C SER A 179 -11.21 16.79 4.95
N LEU A 180 -10.39 16.50 3.94
CA LEU A 180 -9.07 17.05 3.68
C LEU A 180 -9.08 17.56 2.23
N PRO A 181 -9.64 18.75 1.97
CA PRO A 181 -9.69 19.32 0.63
C PRO A 181 -8.28 19.71 0.16
N ILE A 182 -7.95 19.31 -1.07
CA ILE A 182 -6.69 19.60 -1.73
C ILE A 182 -7.03 20.41 -2.98
N ILE A 183 -6.95 21.73 -2.84
CA ILE A 183 -7.22 22.71 -3.90
C ILE A 183 -5.91 23.45 -4.18
N PRO A 184 -5.12 23.05 -5.20
CA PRO A 184 -3.82 23.65 -5.51
C PRO A 184 -3.91 24.99 -6.23
N TYR A 185 -5.04 25.32 -6.84
CA TYR A 185 -5.24 26.56 -7.58
C TYR A 185 -6.45 27.32 -7.06
N THR A 186 -6.31 28.63 -6.89
CA THR A 186 -7.44 29.54 -6.68
C THR A 186 -8.17 29.81 -8.01
N PRO A 187 -9.37 30.45 -7.99
CA PRO A 187 -10.12 30.76 -9.21
C PRO A 187 -9.36 31.70 -10.16
N ASP A 188 -8.51 32.57 -9.61
CA ASP A 188 -7.60 33.46 -10.35
C ASP A 188 -6.30 32.76 -10.80
N GLY A 189 -6.14 31.47 -10.53
CA GLY A 189 -5.02 30.65 -10.97
C GLY A 189 -3.76 30.76 -10.11
N GLN A 190 -3.83 31.43 -8.95
CA GLN A 190 -2.72 31.45 -7.99
C GLN A 190 -2.56 30.11 -7.29
N ILE A 191 -1.32 29.78 -6.93
CA ILE A 191 -0.99 28.51 -6.30
C ILE A 191 -1.27 28.60 -4.79
N ARG A 192 -2.14 27.72 -4.30
CA ARG A 192 -2.31 27.47 -2.87
C ARG A 192 -1.20 26.56 -2.38
N MET A 193 -0.17 27.16 -1.80
CA MET A 193 1.09 26.50 -1.46
C MET A 193 0.92 25.22 -0.63
N ASN A 194 0.03 25.20 0.36
CA ASN A 194 -0.18 24.02 1.21
C ASN A 194 -0.70 22.81 0.40
N SER A 195 -1.77 23.01 -0.38
CA SER A 195 -2.35 21.99 -1.25
C SER A 195 -1.37 21.54 -2.34
N PHE A 196 -0.61 22.48 -2.90
CA PHE A 196 0.38 22.16 -3.91
C PHE A 196 1.54 21.32 -3.32
N MET A 197 2.06 21.73 -2.16
CA MET A 197 3.12 20.99 -1.46
C MET A 197 2.69 19.58 -1.08
N ILE A 198 1.45 19.37 -0.60
CA ILE A 198 1.00 18.02 -0.23
C ILE A 198 0.91 17.10 -1.45
N LEU A 199 0.51 17.62 -2.63
CA LEU A 199 0.45 16.83 -3.86
C LEU A 199 1.84 16.42 -4.33
N ILE A 200 2.79 17.36 -4.32
CA ILE A 200 4.18 17.07 -4.65
C ILE A 200 4.77 16.06 -3.65
N LEU A 201 4.49 16.23 -2.36
CA LEU A 201 4.95 15.31 -1.33
C LEU A 201 4.35 13.91 -1.51
N GLY A 202 3.03 13.79 -1.70
CA GLY A 202 2.36 12.51 -1.93
C GLY A 202 2.84 11.82 -3.21
N GLY A 203 3.03 12.59 -4.28
CA GLY A 203 3.63 12.13 -5.53
C GLY A 203 5.08 11.63 -5.34
N PHE A 204 5.91 12.37 -4.61
CA PHE A 204 7.30 11.99 -4.32
C PHE A 204 7.39 10.74 -3.42
N LEU A 205 6.62 10.69 -2.34
CA LEU A 205 6.59 9.56 -1.40
C LEU A 205 6.00 8.28 -2.01
N THR A 206 5.22 8.40 -3.09
CA THR A 206 4.71 7.25 -3.84
C THR A 206 5.66 6.83 -4.97
N SER A 207 6.16 7.80 -5.75
CA SER A 207 6.99 7.53 -6.92
C SER A 207 8.42 7.13 -6.57
N SER A 208 9.02 7.68 -5.51
CA SER A 208 10.40 7.36 -5.15
C SER A 208 10.58 5.90 -4.67
N PRO A 209 9.73 5.32 -3.79
CA PRO A 209 9.84 3.89 -3.47
C PRO A 209 9.49 3.02 -4.69
N TYR A 210 8.56 3.45 -5.54
CA TYR A 210 8.24 2.73 -6.78
C TYR A 210 9.42 2.67 -7.74
N PHE A 211 10.13 3.78 -7.93
CA PHE A 211 11.36 3.82 -8.71
C PHE A 211 12.42 2.86 -8.14
N VAL A 212 12.58 2.82 -6.82
CA VAL A 212 13.49 1.86 -6.15
C VAL A 212 13.08 0.42 -6.43
N MET A 213 11.78 0.09 -6.34
CA MET A 213 11.27 -1.26 -6.67
C MET A 213 11.63 -1.66 -8.11
N VAL A 214 11.36 -0.77 -9.07
CA VAL A 214 11.64 -0.99 -10.49
C VAL A 214 13.14 -1.14 -10.73
N TYR A 215 13.97 -0.25 -10.19
CA TYR A 215 15.42 -0.31 -10.30
C TYR A 215 15.98 -1.62 -9.74
N CYS A 216 15.61 -1.97 -8.51
CA CYS A 216 16.03 -3.23 -7.89
C CYS A 216 15.57 -4.44 -8.72
N GLY A 217 14.31 -4.43 -9.17
CA GLY A 217 13.73 -5.47 -10.02
C GLY A 217 14.51 -5.69 -11.32
N PHE A 218 14.75 -4.64 -12.09
CA PHE A 218 15.53 -4.72 -13.33
C PHE A 218 16.96 -5.17 -13.09
N LYS A 219 17.64 -4.63 -12.07
CA LYS A 219 19.04 -4.97 -11.79
C LYS A 219 19.20 -6.42 -11.36
N MET A 220 18.27 -6.92 -10.54
CA MET A 220 18.16 -8.36 -10.24
C MET A 220 17.93 -9.16 -11.51
N HIS A 221 17.03 -8.73 -12.40
CA HIS A 221 16.71 -9.46 -13.62
C HIS A 221 17.92 -9.70 -14.54
N PHE A 222 18.66 -8.65 -14.84
CA PHE A 222 19.77 -8.75 -15.78
C PHE A 222 21.00 -9.49 -15.22
N ASN A 223 21.29 -9.34 -13.92
CA ASN A 223 22.53 -9.88 -13.36
C ASN A 223 22.34 -11.22 -12.65
N MET A 224 21.11 -11.73 -12.55
CA MET A 224 20.82 -12.92 -11.75
C MET A 224 21.65 -14.14 -12.16
N LYS A 225 21.77 -14.46 -13.47
CA LYS A 225 22.54 -15.66 -13.90
C LYS A 225 23.99 -15.61 -13.42
N LYS A 226 24.60 -14.43 -13.48
CA LYS A 226 25.98 -14.18 -13.04
C LYS A 226 26.13 -14.28 -11.52
N GLU A 227 25.20 -13.70 -10.76
CA GLU A 227 25.25 -13.72 -9.30
C GLU A 227 24.91 -15.10 -8.73
N LEU A 228 23.94 -15.80 -9.33
CA LEU A 228 23.55 -17.16 -8.96
C LEU A 228 24.68 -18.17 -9.10
N ALA A 229 25.60 -17.97 -10.05
CA ALA A 229 26.77 -18.83 -10.26
C ALA A 229 27.76 -18.79 -9.06
N LYS A 230 27.63 -17.81 -8.15
CA LYS A 230 28.47 -17.69 -6.95
C LYS A 230 27.95 -18.51 -5.77
N PHE A 231 26.75 -19.08 -5.85
CA PHE A 231 26.12 -19.85 -4.78
C PHE A 231 26.18 -21.36 -5.03
N SER A 232 26.05 -22.16 -3.97
CA SER A 232 25.91 -23.62 -4.10
C SER A 232 24.59 -24.00 -4.80
N ALA A 233 24.53 -25.16 -5.46
CA ALA A 233 23.37 -25.59 -6.25
C ALA A 233 22.02 -25.54 -5.50
N CYS A 234 22.02 -25.86 -4.20
CA CYS A 234 20.83 -25.76 -3.35
C CYS A 234 20.39 -24.30 -3.13
N HIS A 235 21.32 -23.41 -2.79
CA HIS A 235 21.06 -21.98 -2.62
C HIS A 235 20.66 -21.32 -3.94
N GLN A 236 21.27 -21.74 -5.05
CA GLN A 236 20.97 -21.26 -6.39
C GLN A 236 19.50 -21.50 -6.76
N LYS A 237 18.98 -22.71 -6.51
CA LYS A 237 17.59 -23.07 -6.79
C LYS A 237 16.59 -22.28 -5.94
N LEU A 238 16.91 -22.02 -4.67
CA LEU A 238 16.08 -21.22 -3.77
C LEU A 238 16.04 -19.74 -4.20
N GLN A 239 17.20 -19.16 -4.52
CA GLN A 239 17.30 -17.76 -4.99
C GLN A 239 16.58 -17.56 -6.34
N LEU A 240 16.66 -18.53 -7.26
CA LEU A 240 15.91 -18.50 -8.53
C LEU A 240 14.39 -18.52 -8.31
N GLN A 241 13.90 -19.26 -7.32
CA GLN A 241 12.48 -19.27 -6.97
C GLN A 241 12.02 -17.94 -6.38
N PHE A 242 12.80 -17.37 -5.46
CA PHE A 242 12.50 -16.04 -4.92
C PHE A 242 12.53 -14.95 -6.00
N PHE A 243 13.39 -15.08 -7.00
CA PHE A 243 13.42 -14.17 -8.12
C PHE A 243 12.19 -14.28 -9.04
N LYS A 244 11.75 -15.49 -9.42
CA LYS A 244 10.51 -15.66 -10.18
C LYS A 244 9.31 -15.12 -9.41
N ALA A 245 9.31 -15.32 -8.08
CA ALA A 245 8.33 -14.69 -7.20
C ALA A 245 8.38 -13.17 -7.29
N LEU A 246 9.57 -12.60 -7.35
CA LEU A 246 9.77 -11.17 -7.33
C LEU A 246 9.34 -10.46 -8.62
N ILE A 247 9.55 -11.08 -9.79
CA ILE A 247 9.01 -10.56 -11.06
C ILE A 247 7.48 -10.60 -11.06
N ALA A 248 6.89 -11.69 -10.58
CA ALA A 248 5.45 -11.77 -10.45
C ALA A 248 4.92 -10.78 -9.38
N GLN A 249 5.68 -10.55 -8.31
CA GLN A 249 5.36 -9.61 -7.24
C GLN A 249 5.51 -8.15 -7.65
N SER A 250 6.34 -7.78 -8.64
CA SER A 250 6.40 -6.39 -9.11
C SER A 250 5.13 -5.93 -9.81
N ILE A 251 4.31 -6.86 -10.32
CA ILE A 251 3.03 -6.55 -10.97
C ILE A 251 1.99 -6.07 -9.93
N GLY A 252 2.00 -6.64 -8.73
CA GLY A 252 1.02 -6.33 -7.68
C GLY A 252 1.00 -4.84 -7.28
N PRO A 253 2.13 -4.26 -6.82
CA PRO A 253 2.22 -2.85 -6.46
C PRO A 253 1.85 -1.92 -7.62
N THR A 254 2.22 -2.24 -8.85
CA THR A 254 1.82 -1.44 -10.02
C THR A 254 0.31 -1.43 -10.20
N LEU A 255 -0.33 -2.61 -10.22
CA LEU A 255 -1.76 -2.74 -10.49
C LEU A 255 -2.64 -2.21 -9.36
N PHE A 256 -2.27 -2.49 -8.11
CA PHE A 256 -3.14 -2.22 -6.96
C PHE A 256 -2.75 -0.95 -6.19
N LEU A 257 -1.48 -0.52 -6.20
CA LEU A 257 -1.06 0.65 -5.41
C LEU A 257 -0.81 1.89 -6.27
N VAL A 258 -0.12 1.76 -7.40
CA VAL A 258 0.32 2.92 -8.19
C VAL A 258 -0.71 3.35 -9.23
N LEU A 259 -1.20 2.43 -10.06
CA LEU A 259 -2.20 2.76 -11.07
C LEU A 259 -3.49 3.37 -10.48
N PRO A 260 -4.03 2.90 -9.35
CA PRO A 260 -5.24 3.48 -8.78
C PRO A 260 -5.00 4.86 -8.15
N ILE A 261 -3.83 5.12 -7.54
CA ILE A 261 -3.57 6.41 -6.88
C ILE A 261 -3.14 7.49 -7.88
N ALA A 262 -2.49 7.12 -8.99
CA ALA A 262 -1.94 8.04 -9.96
C ALA A 262 -2.98 9.06 -10.49
N PRO A 263 -4.17 8.67 -10.99
CA PRO A 263 -5.17 9.64 -11.40
C PRO A 263 -5.63 10.54 -10.25
N ILE A 264 -5.77 10.00 -9.04
CA ILE A 264 -6.24 10.76 -7.87
C ILE A 264 -5.31 11.93 -7.55
N LEU A 265 -3.99 11.70 -7.57
CA LEU A 265 -2.97 12.68 -7.22
C LEU A 265 -2.50 13.54 -8.40
N LEU A 266 -2.53 13.02 -9.63
CA LEU A 266 -2.07 13.75 -10.81
C LEU A 266 -3.13 14.69 -11.36
N THR A 267 -4.42 14.32 -11.28
CA THR A 267 -5.51 15.17 -11.76
C THR A 267 -5.48 16.58 -11.15
N PRO A 268 -5.29 16.77 -9.83
CA PRO A 268 -5.21 18.11 -9.25
C PRO A 268 -4.00 18.93 -9.71
N LEU A 269 -2.94 18.30 -10.23
CA LEU A 269 -1.75 18.99 -10.75
C LEU A 269 -1.95 19.53 -12.17
N ILE A 270 -3.07 19.19 -12.83
CA ILE A 270 -3.41 19.73 -14.15
C ILE A 270 -3.77 21.22 -13.98
N PRO A 271 -3.04 22.15 -14.61
CA PRO A 271 -3.33 23.58 -14.45
C PRO A 271 -4.70 23.93 -15.04
N PRO A 272 -5.52 24.78 -14.36
CA PRO A 272 -6.85 25.18 -14.83
C PRO A 272 -6.85 25.84 -16.21
N GLN A 273 -5.73 26.45 -16.62
CA GLN A 273 -5.55 27.12 -17.91
C GLN A 273 -5.69 26.17 -19.11
N LEU A 274 -5.55 24.86 -18.90
CA LEU A 274 -5.78 23.85 -19.93
C LEU A 274 -7.28 23.63 -20.23
N GLY A 275 -8.18 24.21 -19.43
CA GLY A 275 -9.63 24.15 -19.66
C GLY A 275 -10.22 22.75 -19.53
N ILE A 276 -9.53 21.82 -18.85
CA ILE A 276 -9.99 20.44 -18.69
C ILE A 276 -10.99 20.38 -17.53
N PHE A 277 -12.26 20.15 -17.87
CA PHE A 277 -13.31 19.88 -16.89
C PHE A 277 -13.22 18.43 -16.41
N ILE A 278 -13.16 18.23 -15.10
CA ILE A 278 -13.11 16.90 -14.49
C ILE A 278 -14.16 16.85 -13.39
N ASP A 279 -14.95 15.80 -13.39
CA ASP A 279 -15.91 15.52 -12.33
C ASP A 279 -15.98 14.01 -12.20
N TRP A 280 -15.17 13.47 -11.28
CA TRP A 280 -14.96 12.04 -11.16
C TRP A 280 -14.95 11.57 -9.71
N GLN A 281 -15.88 10.67 -9.40
CA GLN A 281 -15.89 9.91 -8.16
C GLN A 281 -14.75 8.90 -8.17
N THR A 282 -13.55 9.32 -7.76
CA THR A 282 -12.35 8.46 -7.75
C THR A 282 -12.28 7.53 -6.55
N GLY A 283 -13.10 7.74 -5.51
CA GLY A 283 -12.99 7.01 -4.25
C GLY A 283 -13.11 5.50 -4.34
N TRP A 284 -13.79 4.95 -5.35
CA TRP A 284 -13.87 3.49 -5.53
C TRP A 284 -12.51 2.84 -5.82
N LEU A 285 -11.54 3.60 -6.33
CA LEU A 285 -10.17 3.13 -6.57
C LEU A 285 -9.47 2.73 -5.26
N PHE A 286 -9.90 3.25 -4.10
CA PHE A 286 -9.38 2.83 -2.80
C PHE A 286 -9.65 1.34 -2.52
N SER A 287 -10.76 0.79 -3.04
CA SER A 287 -11.04 -0.65 -2.96
C SER A 287 -9.98 -1.49 -3.69
N MET A 288 -9.46 -0.98 -4.82
CA MET A 288 -8.36 -1.65 -5.54
C MET A 288 -7.08 -1.62 -4.72
N ILE A 289 -6.81 -0.52 -4.02
CA ILE A 289 -5.67 -0.40 -3.11
C ILE A 289 -5.80 -1.39 -1.94
N GLY A 290 -6.97 -1.50 -1.33
CA GLY A 290 -7.26 -2.48 -0.28
C GLY A 290 -7.05 -3.92 -0.73
N ALA A 291 -7.35 -4.24 -2.00
CA ALA A 291 -7.15 -5.58 -2.57
C ALA A 291 -5.68 -5.99 -2.71
N TYR A 292 -4.72 -5.04 -2.61
CA TYR A 292 -3.29 -5.36 -2.64
C TYR A 292 -2.87 -6.33 -1.53
N SER A 293 -3.36 -6.12 -0.30
CA SER A 293 -2.93 -6.94 0.85
C SER A 293 -3.24 -8.43 0.71
N PRO A 294 -4.50 -8.85 0.43
CA PRO A 294 -4.78 -10.25 0.20
C PRO A 294 -4.08 -10.80 -1.04
N PHE A 295 -3.99 -10.01 -2.12
CA PHE A 295 -3.30 -10.40 -3.34
C PHE A 295 -1.83 -10.76 -3.08
N ASP A 296 -1.09 -9.89 -2.38
CA ASP A 296 0.33 -10.09 -2.10
C ASP A 296 0.58 -11.38 -1.31
N SER A 297 -0.20 -11.59 -0.25
CA SER A 297 -0.07 -12.77 0.61
C SER A 297 -0.45 -14.07 -0.11
N ILE A 298 -1.51 -14.07 -0.94
CA ILE A 298 -1.85 -15.21 -1.80
C ILE A 298 -0.71 -15.46 -2.79
N ALA A 299 -0.25 -14.43 -3.50
CA ALA A 299 0.82 -14.55 -4.49
C ALA A 299 2.10 -15.09 -3.84
N PHE A 300 2.46 -14.60 -2.65
CA PHE A 300 3.61 -15.09 -1.90
C PHE A 300 3.51 -16.60 -1.62
N MET A 301 2.39 -17.06 -1.05
CA MET A 301 2.16 -18.49 -0.76
C MET A 301 2.12 -19.35 -2.03
N VAL A 302 1.53 -18.82 -3.11
CA VAL A 302 1.40 -19.46 -4.42
C VAL A 302 2.66 -19.35 -5.27
N ILE A 303 3.72 -18.67 -4.83
CA ILE A 303 4.99 -18.70 -5.57
C ILE A 303 6.09 -19.40 -4.78
N VAL A 304 6.19 -19.17 -3.47
CA VAL A 304 7.23 -19.78 -2.64
C VAL A 304 6.93 -21.26 -2.43
N THR A 305 7.78 -22.13 -3.00
CA THR A 305 7.56 -23.58 -3.05
C THR A 305 7.36 -24.23 -1.69
N GLU A 306 8.01 -23.72 -0.63
CA GLU A 306 7.83 -24.26 0.71
C GLU A 306 6.39 -24.11 1.22
N TYR A 307 5.77 -22.94 1.00
CA TYR A 307 4.37 -22.71 1.36
C TYR A 307 3.45 -23.62 0.55
N LYS A 308 3.67 -23.74 -0.77
CA LYS A 308 2.90 -24.68 -1.61
C LYS A 308 2.95 -26.10 -1.06
N ASN A 309 4.14 -26.56 -0.69
CA ASN A 309 4.33 -27.93 -0.23
C ASN A 309 3.64 -28.18 1.10
N VAL A 310 3.77 -27.25 2.05
CA VAL A 310 3.09 -27.33 3.36
C VAL A 310 1.57 -27.28 3.21
N ILE A 311 1.07 -26.37 2.37
CA ILE A 311 -0.37 -26.27 2.07
C ILE A 311 -0.86 -27.57 1.44
N LYS A 312 -0.18 -28.07 0.39
CA LYS A 312 -0.52 -29.35 -0.24
C LYS A 312 -0.51 -30.51 0.74
N SER A 313 0.52 -30.65 1.59
CA SER A 313 0.58 -31.74 2.57
C SER A 313 -0.52 -31.63 3.64
N SER A 314 -0.95 -30.42 3.99
CA SER A 314 -2.01 -30.20 4.97
C SER A 314 -3.40 -30.51 4.40
N PHE A 315 -3.63 -30.19 3.12
CA PHE A 315 -4.91 -30.46 2.43
C PHE A 315 -5.04 -31.89 1.89
N LEU A 316 -3.94 -32.53 1.49
CA LEU A 316 -3.95 -33.88 0.92
C LEU A 316 -3.81 -35.00 1.98
N GLY A 317 -3.69 -34.66 3.26
CA GLY A 317 -3.62 -35.68 4.32
C GLY A 317 -2.41 -36.62 4.22
N GLU A 318 -1.38 -36.29 3.43
CA GLU A 318 -0.15 -37.07 3.38
C GLU A 318 0.62 -36.84 4.69
N LYS A 319 0.29 -37.66 5.70
CA LYS A 319 1.21 -37.98 6.79
C LYS A 319 2.54 -38.31 6.14
N LYS A 320 3.59 -37.53 6.46
CA LYS A 320 4.96 -37.90 6.13
C LYS A 320 5.18 -39.35 6.57
N ILE A 321 5.18 -40.27 5.61
CA ILE A 321 5.79 -41.57 5.81
C ILE A 321 7.27 -41.26 5.92
N VAL A 322 7.72 -41.13 7.16
CA VAL A 322 9.12 -41.15 7.53
C VAL A 322 9.61 -42.56 7.18
N ARG A 323 10.10 -42.75 5.95
CA ARG A 323 10.98 -43.87 5.64
C ARG A 323 12.39 -43.47 6.08
N TRP A 324 12.70 -43.76 7.34
CA TRP A 324 14.05 -44.15 7.70
C TRP A 324 14.22 -45.58 7.23
N LEU A 325 15.05 -45.80 6.23
CA LEU A 325 15.97 -46.94 6.09
C LEU A 325 17.02 -46.52 5.07
#